data_AF-A0A0Q6A114-F1
#
_entry.id   AF-A0A0Q6A114-F1
#
_cell.length_a   1.000
_cell.length_b   1.000
_cell.length_c   1.000
_cell.angle_alpha   90.00
_cell.angle_beta   90.00
_cell.angle_gamma   90.00
#
_symmetry.space_group_name_H-M   'P 1'
#
loop_
_entity.id
_entity.type
_entity.pdbx_description
1 polymer ?
#
loop_
_entity_poly.entity_id
_entity_poly.type
_entity_poly.pdbx_seq_one_letter_code
_entity_poly.pdbx_strand_id
1 'polypeptide(L)'
;MRYGGNQEKIYELFSDKFFEITSKEKLLEIFTISQNETGPIQEYNLVKWETFVSKGTNPRSEYLLVYDVKRGLGKTQETFSLQKEKNGDIKIVGYHVNHDLLNK
;
A
#
# COMPACT_ATOMS: atom_id res chain seq x y z
N MET A 1 2.93 14.59 12.92
CA MET A 1 1.64 13.89 12.79
C MET A 1 1.91 12.49 12.29
N ARG A 2 1.29 11.46 12.87
CA ARG A 2 1.33 10.07 12.38
C ARG A 2 0.32 9.93 11.25
N TYR A 3 0.63 9.19 10.18
CA TYR A 3 -0.36 8.89 9.13
C TYR A 3 -1.51 8.04 9.70
N GLY A 4 -2.73 8.50 9.44
CA GLY A 4 -3.98 7.87 9.91
C GLY A 4 -4.24 8.08 11.40
N GLY A 5 -5.42 8.61 11.72
CA GLY A 5 -5.83 8.85 13.11
C GLY A 5 -6.04 7.58 13.94
N ASN A 6 -5.99 6.39 13.33
CA ASN A 6 -6.21 5.11 13.99
C ASN A 6 -5.35 4.00 13.35
N GLN A 7 -4.30 3.57 14.05
CA GLN A 7 -3.35 2.56 13.57
C GLN A 7 -3.98 1.16 13.47
N GLU A 8 -4.92 0.82 14.36
CA GLU A 8 -5.61 -0.47 14.33
C GLU A 8 -6.43 -0.63 13.06
N LYS A 9 -7.16 0.43 12.67
CA LYS A 9 -7.90 0.46 11.40
C LYS A 9 -7.01 0.36 10.17
N ILE A 10 -5.77 0.83 10.23
CA ILE A 10 -4.81 0.65 9.13
C ILE A 10 -4.45 -0.83 9.02
N TYR A 11 -4.13 -1.49 10.14
CA TYR A 11 -3.77 -2.91 10.12
C TYR A 11 -4.89 -3.80 9.60
N GLU A 12 -6.14 -3.44 9.87
CA GLU A 12 -7.32 -4.14 9.34
C GLU A 12 -7.39 -4.14 7.80
N LEU A 13 -6.72 -3.23 7.10
CA LEU A 13 -6.66 -3.21 5.63
C LEU A 13 -5.72 -4.26 5.05
N PHE A 14 -4.79 -4.77 5.86
CA PHE A 14 -3.78 -5.74 5.43
C PHE A 14 -4.25 -7.17 5.75
N SER A 15 -3.90 -8.10 4.87
CA SER A 15 -4.16 -9.53 5.07
C SER A 15 -3.18 -10.11 6.07
N ASP A 16 -3.58 -11.18 6.77
CA ASP A 16 -2.65 -11.95 7.61
C ASP A 16 -1.42 -12.42 6.82
N LYS A 17 -1.57 -12.73 5.53
CA LYS A 17 -0.45 -13.09 4.63
C LYS A 17 0.63 -12.02 4.53
N PHE A 18 0.24 -10.75 4.61
CA PHE A 18 1.21 -9.66 4.62
C PHE A 18 2.02 -9.69 5.93
N PHE A 19 1.33 -9.90 7.05
CA PHE A 19 1.93 -9.92 8.39
C PHE A 19 2.73 -11.19 8.70
N GLU A 20 2.57 -12.27 7.92
CA GLU A 20 3.49 -13.42 7.94
C GLU A 20 4.93 -13.04 7.60
N ILE A 21 5.12 -12.00 6.78
CA ILE A 21 6.43 -11.57 6.26
C ILE A 21 6.86 -10.22 6.85
N THR A 22 5.92 -9.27 6.98
CA THR A 22 6.20 -7.90 7.42
C THR A 22 5.47 -7.62 8.73
N SER A 23 6.20 -7.43 9.83
CA SER A 23 5.56 -7.12 11.12
C SER A 23 4.84 -5.76 11.10
N LYS A 24 3.89 -5.57 12.03
CA LYS A 24 3.18 -4.28 12.20
C LYS A 24 4.15 -3.13 12.50
N GLU A 25 5.19 -3.40 13.29
CA GLU A 25 6.27 -2.45 13.60
C GLU A 25 7.03 -2.06 12.34
N LYS A 26 7.35 -3.04 11.48
CA LYS A 26 8.04 -2.77 10.22
C LYS A 26 7.19 -1.95 9.26
N LEU A 27 5.89 -2.22 9.21
CA LEU A 27 4.94 -1.40 8.45
C LEU A 27 4.89 0.05 8.95
N LEU A 28 4.86 0.26 10.27
CA LEU A 28 4.93 1.60 10.86
C LEU A 28 6.26 2.30 10.57
N GLU A 29 7.36 1.57 10.57
CA GLU A 29 8.68 2.08 10.23
C GLU A 29 8.68 2.59 8.79
N ILE A 30 8.13 1.82 7.84
CA ILE A 30 7.98 2.25 6.43
C ILE A 30 7.21 3.56 6.34
N PHE A 31 6.07 3.69 7.02
CA PHE A 31 5.30 4.94 7.02
C PHE A 31 6.07 6.11 7.62
N THR A 32 6.78 5.87 8.71
CA THR A 32 7.54 6.91 9.44
C THR A 32 8.72 7.39 8.62
N ILE A 33 9.51 6.47 8.03
CA ILE A 33 10.64 6.82 7.15
C ILE A 33 10.12 7.57 5.93
N SER A 34 9.07 7.06 5.27
CA SER A 34 8.48 7.72 4.10
C SER A 34 8.06 9.17 4.42
N GLN A 35 7.35 9.36 5.54
CA GLN A 35 6.92 10.68 6.03
C GLN A 35 8.11 11.63 6.29
N ASN A 36 9.16 11.12 6.94
CA ASN A 36 10.31 11.93 7.35
C ASN A 36 11.17 12.33 6.14
N GLU A 37 11.35 11.43 5.18
CA GLU A 37 12.22 11.65 4.03
C GLU A 37 11.57 12.49 2.92
N THR A 38 10.27 12.34 2.73
CA THR A 38 9.55 12.96 1.59
C THR A 38 8.46 13.93 2.00
N GLY A 39 8.23 14.11 3.30
CA GLY A 39 7.24 15.05 3.82
C GLY A 39 5.79 14.54 3.71
N PRO A 40 4.82 15.35 4.16
CA PRO A 40 3.41 14.97 4.20
C PRO A 40 2.86 14.78 2.79
N ILE A 41 1.83 13.94 2.64
CA ILE A 41 1.12 13.77 1.36
C ILE A 41 0.37 15.07 1.08
N GLN A 42 0.51 15.59 -0.13
CA GLN A 42 -0.21 16.76 -0.60
C GLN A 42 -1.25 16.40 -1.65
N GLU A 43 -0.93 15.43 -2.52
CA GLU A 43 -1.78 14.99 -3.62
C GLU A 43 -1.46 13.53 -3.94
N TYR A 44 -2.43 12.78 -4.45
CA TYR A 44 -2.25 11.41 -4.90
C TYR A 44 -3.08 11.17 -6.16
N ASN A 45 -2.48 10.54 -7.17
CA ASN A 45 -3.12 10.24 -8.45
C ASN A 45 -2.99 8.74 -8.73
N LEU A 46 -4.10 8.06 -8.98
CA LEU A 46 -4.10 6.67 -9.42
C LEU A 46 -3.64 6.63 -10.89
N VAL A 47 -2.41 6.17 -11.12
CA VAL A 47 -1.79 6.16 -12.46
C VAL A 47 -1.87 4.81 -13.15
N LYS A 48 -2.01 3.73 -12.38
CA LYS A 48 -2.19 2.37 -12.91
C LYS A 48 -3.10 1.56 -12.03
N TRP A 49 -4.00 0.80 -12.63
CA TRP A 49 -4.76 -0.23 -11.95
C TRP A 49 -4.86 -1.47 -12.83
N GLU A 50 -4.71 -2.65 -12.23
CA GLU A 50 -4.87 -3.94 -12.91
C GLU A 50 -5.78 -4.83 -12.07
N THR A 51 -6.56 -5.66 -12.74
CA THR A 51 -7.45 -6.63 -12.11
C THR A 51 -7.29 -7.96 -12.81
N PHE A 52 -7.00 -8.99 -12.04
CA PHE A 52 -6.96 -10.36 -12.49
C PHE A 52 -8.02 -11.16 -11.75
N VAL A 53 -8.96 -11.78 -12.49
CA VAL A 53 -9.98 -12.66 -11.93
C VAL A 53 -10.00 -13.96 -12.70
N SER A 54 -9.82 -15.06 -11.99
CA SER A 54 -9.91 -16.41 -12.52
C SER A 54 -11.06 -17.18 -11.88
N LYS A 55 -11.71 -18.02 -12.68
CA LYS A 55 -12.80 -18.92 -12.27
C LYS A 55 -12.40 -20.36 -12.64
N GLY A 56 -12.93 -21.34 -11.92
CA GLY A 56 -12.63 -22.76 -12.16
C GLY A 56 -11.90 -23.40 -10.98
N THR A 57 -10.98 -24.32 -11.25
CA THR A 57 -10.36 -25.20 -10.24
C THR A 57 -9.50 -24.45 -9.21
N ASN A 58 -8.96 -23.27 -9.56
CA ASN A 58 -8.23 -22.40 -8.64
C ASN A 58 -8.70 -20.95 -8.78
N PRO A 59 -9.88 -20.60 -8.22
CA PRO A 59 -10.43 -19.27 -8.36
C PRO A 59 -9.65 -18.28 -7.50
N ARG A 60 -9.19 -17.18 -8.10
CA ARG A 60 -8.55 -16.08 -7.40
C ARG A 60 -8.87 -14.73 -8.04
N SER A 61 -8.95 -13.71 -7.20
CA SER A 61 -9.05 -12.31 -7.60
C SER A 61 -7.89 -11.53 -7.01
N GLU A 62 -7.10 -10.91 -7.87
CA GLU A 62 -5.91 -10.14 -7.55
C GLU A 62 -6.06 -8.75 -8.17
N TYR A 63 -5.55 -7.75 -7.46
CA TYR A 63 -5.64 -6.35 -7.86
C TYR A 63 -4.29 -5.68 -7.63
N LEU A 64 -3.91 -4.79 -8.54
CA LEU A 64 -2.74 -3.94 -8.40
C LEU A 64 -3.19 -2.49 -8.54
N LEU A 65 -2.80 -1.64 -7.60
CA LEU A 65 -3.01 -0.20 -7.66
C LEU A 65 -1.65 0.50 -7.56
N VAL A 66 -1.37 1.44 -8.45
CA VAL A 66 -0.16 2.26 -8.40
C VAL A 66 -0.56 3.73 -8.37
N TYR A 67 -0.09 4.43 -7.35
CA TYR A 67 -0.32 5.85 -7.16
C TYR A 67 0.98 6.62 -7.35
N ASP A 68 0.91 7.72 -8.10
CA ASP A 68 1.91 8.78 -8.00
C ASP A 68 1.46 9.74 -6.89
N VAL A 69 2.32 9.92 -5.89
CA VAL A 69 2.03 10.67 -4.68
C VAL A 69 2.95 11.88 -4.60
N LYS A 70 2.36 13.06 -4.66
CA LYS A 70 3.07 14.32 -4.43
C LYS A 70 3.17 14.56 -2.93
N ARG A 71 4.39 14.80 -2.46
CA ARG A 71 4.68 15.02 -1.04
C ARG A 71 5.40 16.34 -0.84
N GLY A 72 5.45 16.79 0.41
CA GLY A 72 6.01 18.10 0.74
C GLY A 72 7.47 18.32 0.33
N LEU A 73 8.27 17.25 0.27
CA LEU A 73 9.72 17.30 -0.01
C LEU A 73 10.12 16.43 -1.22
N GLY A 74 9.16 15.99 -2.05
CA GLY A 74 9.45 15.15 -3.21
C GLY A 74 8.23 14.40 -3.74
N LYS A 75 8.48 13.33 -4.49
CA LYS A 75 7.44 12.46 -5.04
C LYS A 75 7.74 11.00 -4.67
N THR A 76 6.69 10.23 -4.45
CA THR A 76 6.77 8.77 -4.32
C THR A 76 5.83 8.11 -5.30
N GLN A 77 6.17 6.89 -5.71
CA GLN A 77 5.24 5.99 -6.37
C GLN A 77 4.91 4.85 -5.41
N GLU A 78 3.64 4.68 -5.08
CA GLU A 78 3.16 3.74 -4.08
C GLU A 78 2.34 2.64 -4.75
N THR A 79 2.77 1.40 -4.57
CA THR A 79 2.14 0.22 -5.15
C THR A 79 1.47 -0.63 -4.09
N PHE A 80 0.20 -0.92 -4.30
CA PHE A 80 -0.63 -1.80 -3.47
C PHE A 80 -0.99 -3.04 -4.26
N SER A 81 -0.58 -4.21 -3.76
CA SER A 81 -1.05 -5.51 -4.24
C SER A 81 -2.16 -5.98 -3.31
N LEU A 82 -3.33 -6.29 -3.85
CA LEU A 82 -4.49 -6.74 -3.08
C LEU A 82 -4.99 -8.09 -3.59
N GLN A 83 -5.59 -8.84 -2.68
CA GLN A 83 -6.23 -10.12 -2.99
C GLN A 83 -7.60 -10.18 -2.34
N LYS A 84 -8.56 -10.80 -3.04
CA LYS A 84 -9.85 -11.15 -2.43
C LYS A 84 -9.69 -12.41 -1.57
N GLU A 85 -10.04 -12.30 -0.31
CA GLU A 85 -10.04 -13.40 0.64
C GLU A 85 -11.31 -14.27 0.51
N LYS A 86 -11.27 -15.45 1.14
CA LYS A 86 -12.38 -16.43 1.06
C LYS A 86 -13.69 -15.88 1.62
N ASN A 87 -13.63 -14.99 2.61
CA ASN A 87 -14.79 -14.33 3.21
C ASN A 87 -15.39 -13.23 2.32
N GLY A 88 -14.73 -12.89 1.21
CA GLY A 88 -15.17 -11.87 0.27
C GLY A 88 -14.47 -10.52 0.40
N ASP A 89 -13.71 -10.30 1.48
CA ASP A 89 -12.98 -9.05 1.72
C ASP A 89 -11.82 -8.90 0.74
N ILE A 90 -11.49 -7.65 0.39
CA ILE A 90 -10.28 -7.34 -0.38
C ILE A 90 -9.28 -6.76 0.60
N LYS A 91 -8.12 -7.40 0.71
CA LYS A 91 -7.05 -7.03 1.65
C LYS A 91 -5.74 -6.78 0.93
N ILE A 92 -4.92 -5.89 1.49
CA ILE A 92 -3.57 -5.63 1.01
C ILE A 92 -2.67 -6.81 1.37
N VAL A 93 -2.08 -7.44 0.37
CA VAL A 93 -1.11 -8.54 0.51
C VAL A 93 0.32 -8.10 0.22
N GLY A 94 0.50 -6.90 -0.36
CA GLY A 94 1.81 -6.30 -0.61
C GLY A 94 1.72 -4.78 -0.69
N TYR A 95 2.73 -4.10 -0.17
CA TYR A 95 2.84 -2.64 -0.18
C TYR A 95 4.29 -2.23 -0.44
N HIS A 96 4.50 -1.31 -1.38
CA HIS A 96 5.82 -0.86 -1.78
C HIS A 96 5.83 0.64 -2.05
N VAL A 97 6.86 1.32 -1.56
CA VAL A 97 7.08 2.78 -1.73
C VAL A 97 8.38 2.99 -2.49
N ASN A 98 8.27 3.57 -3.69
CA ASN A 98 9.41 4.01 -4.47
C ASN A 98 9.61 5.51 -4.30
N HIS A 99 10.81 5.92 -3.94
CA HIS A 99 11.17 7.33 -3.81
C HIS A 99 11.77 7.84 -5.13
N ASP A 100 11.16 8.88 -5.72
CA ASP A 100 11.79 9.57 -6.84
C ASP A 100 12.84 10.54 -6.29
N LEU A 101 14.10 10.10 -6.30
CA LEU A 101 15.24 10.86 -5.80
C LEU A 101 15.86 11.77 -6.86
N LEU A 102 15.48 11.63 -8.14
CA LEU A 102 16.12 12.34 -9.25
C LEU A 102 15.51 13.73 -9.51
N ASN A 103 14.34 14.03 -8.93
CA ASN A 103 13.62 15.30 -9.11
C ASN A 103 13.50 16.11 -7.80
N LYS A 104 14.54 16.12 -6.95
CA LYS A 104 14.58 16.94 -5.71
C LYS A 104 14.91 18.40 -5.98
#